data_AF-A0A9E3BS08-F1
#
_entry.id   AF-A0A9E3BS08-F1
#
_cell.length_a   1.000
_cell.length_b   1.000
_cell.length_c   1.000
_cell.angle_alpha   90.00
_cell.angle_beta   90.00
_cell.angle_gamma   90.00
#
_symmetry.space_group_name_H-M   'P 1'
#
loop_
_entity.id
_entity.type
_entity.pdbx_description
1 polymer ?
#
loop_
_entity_poly.entity_id
_entity_poly.type
_entity_poly.pdbx_seq_one_letter_code
_entity_poly.pdbx_strand_id
1 'polypeptide(L)'
;MRRRLLLALALALVPVTVNAEGAIALGLPNDVARDGVAAGWAVGQPTGKAADLALQQCRTRPDLPQSTRDLCRVVQVFSGSCIAVAMDPDDGTPGFGWAVAAIKADAEATAMRGCRDTSGATRQAFCKLGVSACDRR
;
A
#
# COMPACT_ATOMS: atom_id res chain seq x y z
N MET A 1 53.35 6.46 41.90
CA MET A 1 52.04 5.86 41.58
C MET A 1 51.48 6.54 40.33
N ARG A 2 51.36 5.84 39.19
CA ARG A 2 50.85 6.40 37.91
C ARG A 2 49.37 6.02 37.74
N ARG A 3 48.45 6.98 37.90
CA ARG A 3 47.03 6.82 37.56
C ARG A 3 46.88 6.86 36.04
N ARG A 4 46.58 5.71 35.42
CA ARG A 4 46.14 5.64 34.02
C ARG A 4 44.65 5.99 33.98
N LEU A 5 44.30 7.18 33.46
CA LEU A 5 42.92 7.47 33.09
C LEU A 5 42.57 6.63 31.86
N LEU A 6 41.62 5.70 32.02
CA LEU A 6 40.97 4.99 30.93
C LEU A 6 39.90 5.92 30.33
N LEU A 7 40.13 6.44 29.12
CA LEU A 7 39.07 7.08 28.34
C LEU A 7 38.09 5.99 27.90
N ALA A 8 36.89 5.98 28.48
CA ALA A 8 35.78 5.17 27.98
C ALA A 8 35.22 5.82 26.71
N LEU A 9 35.43 5.18 25.56
CA LEU A 9 34.87 5.59 24.28
C LEU A 9 33.37 5.20 24.27
N ALA A 10 32.48 6.15 24.58
CA ALA A 10 31.05 5.95 24.46
C ALA A 10 30.66 5.94 22.96
N LEU A 11 30.41 4.76 22.40
CA LEU A 11 29.74 4.64 21.09
C LEU A 11 28.31 5.16 21.24
N ALA A 12 28.06 6.38 20.76
CA ALA A 12 26.71 6.87 20.58
C ALA A 12 26.05 6.07 19.44
N LEU A 13 25.12 5.16 19.80
CA LEU A 13 24.19 4.56 18.84
C LEU A 13 23.24 5.65 18.35
N VAL A 14 23.61 6.34 17.27
CA VAL A 14 22.67 7.19 16.54
C VAL A 14 21.63 6.27 15.90
N PRO A 15 20.32 6.45 16.17
CA PRO A 15 19.30 5.65 15.52
C PRO A 15 19.37 5.95 14.02
N VAL A 16 19.79 4.96 13.23
CA VAL A 16 19.70 5.02 11.77
C VAL A 16 18.21 4.95 11.46
N THR A 17 17.59 6.11 11.21
CA THR A 17 16.27 6.15 10.60
C THR A 17 16.44 5.67 9.17
N VAL A 18 16.32 4.35 8.98
CA VAL A 18 16.04 3.82 7.65
C VAL A 18 14.72 4.46 7.25
N ASN A 19 14.77 5.37 6.27
CA ASN A 19 13.56 5.92 5.67
C ASN A 19 12.83 4.75 5.04
N ALA A 20 11.83 4.25 5.77
CA ALA A 20 10.87 3.32 5.24
C ALA A 20 9.97 4.11 4.29
N GLU A 21 9.88 3.62 3.06
CA GLU A 21 8.89 4.04 2.09
C GLU A 21 7.85 2.94 1.93
N GLY A 22 6.63 3.38 1.67
CA GLY A 22 5.62 2.56 1.06
C GLY A 22 5.18 3.15 -0.28
N ALA A 23 4.54 2.32 -1.09
CA ALA A 23 3.97 2.72 -2.36
C ALA A 23 2.78 1.83 -2.72
N ILE A 24 1.91 2.37 -3.57
CA ILE A 24 0.83 1.65 -4.21
C ILE A 24 0.84 1.93 -5.72
N ALA A 25 0.62 0.87 -6.50
CA ALA A 25 0.42 0.93 -7.93
C ALA A 25 -0.91 0.30 -8.29
N LEU A 26 -1.61 0.93 -9.25
CA LEU A 26 -2.93 0.51 -9.68
C LEU A 26 -3.04 0.45 -11.21
N GLY A 27 -3.67 -0.62 -11.70
CA GLY A 27 -4.22 -0.72 -13.04
C GLY A 27 -5.74 -0.63 -12.95
N LEU A 28 -6.28 0.54 -13.31
CA LEU A 28 -7.71 0.86 -13.24
C LEU A 28 -8.30 0.97 -14.65
N PRO A 29 -9.05 -0.04 -15.12
CA PRO A 29 -9.77 0.02 -16.38
C PRO A 29 -11.04 0.85 -16.23
N ASN A 30 -11.67 1.18 -17.37
CA ASN A 30 -12.94 1.92 -17.40
C ASN A 30 -14.12 1.09 -16.84
N ASP A 31 -14.02 -0.24 -16.88
CA ASP A 31 -15.05 -1.18 -16.43
C ASP A 31 -14.43 -2.18 -15.43
N VAL A 32 -14.42 -1.79 -14.15
CA VAL A 32 -13.84 -2.60 -13.06
C VAL A 32 -14.59 -3.92 -12.87
N ALA A 33 -15.91 -3.91 -13.02
CA ALA A 33 -16.72 -5.11 -12.88
C ALA A 33 -16.29 -6.17 -13.90
N ARG A 34 -16.06 -5.78 -15.15
CA ARG A 34 -15.63 -6.70 -16.21
C ARG A 34 -14.14 -7.05 -16.15
N ASP A 35 -13.29 -6.05 -15.99
CA ASP A 35 -11.85 -6.19 -16.24
C ASP A 35 -11.00 -6.30 -14.95
N GLY A 36 -11.63 -6.13 -13.79
CA GLY A 36 -10.98 -6.16 -12.48
C GLY A 36 -10.06 -4.97 -12.21
N VAL A 37 -9.48 -4.93 -11.00
CA VAL A 37 -8.43 -3.95 -10.65
C VAL A 37 -7.12 -4.68 -10.39
N ALA A 38 -6.06 -4.25 -11.06
CA ALA A 38 -4.71 -4.65 -10.67
C ALA A 38 -4.23 -3.75 -9.55
N ALA A 39 -3.81 -4.33 -8.43
CA ALA A 39 -3.20 -3.59 -7.33
C ALA A 39 -1.89 -4.25 -6.89
N GLY A 40 -0.88 -3.43 -6.63
CA GLY A 40 0.36 -3.85 -6.02
C GLY A 40 0.81 -2.83 -4.98
N TRP A 41 1.46 -3.29 -3.93
CA TRP A 41 1.89 -2.42 -2.83
C TRP A 41 3.18 -2.90 -2.21
N ALA A 42 3.90 -1.97 -1.59
CA ALA A 42 5.03 -2.28 -0.74
C ALA A 42 5.06 -1.31 0.42
N VAL A 43 5.54 -1.75 1.57
CA VAL A 43 5.71 -0.94 2.78
C VAL A 43 7.03 -1.31 3.44
N GLY A 44 7.62 -0.39 4.20
CA GLY A 44 8.85 -0.66 4.95
C GLY A 44 10.08 -0.85 4.07
N GLN A 45 10.08 -0.32 2.85
CA GLN A 45 11.16 -0.51 1.90
C GLN A 45 12.19 0.63 1.97
N PRO A 46 13.45 0.39 1.57
CA PRO A 46 14.40 1.48 1.34
C PRO A 46 13.89 2.46 0.28
N THR A 47 14.38 3.70 0.34
CA THR A 47 14.02 4.74 -0.64
C THR A 47 14.18 4.28 -2.08
N GLY A 48 13.13 4.50 -2.88
CA GLY A 48 13.03 4.11 -4.29
C GLY A 48 12.61 2.67 -4.53
N LYS A 49 12.70 1.76 -3.54
CA LYS A 49 12.35 0.34 -3.73
C LYS A 49 10.86 0.07 -3.62
N ALA A 50 10.12 0.85 -2.84
CA ALA A 50 8.68 0.64 -2.67
C ALA A 50 7.92 0.76 -4.01
N ALA A 51 8.25 1.78 -4.80
CA ALA A 51 7.62 2.07 -6.08
C ALA A 51 7.83 0.93 -7.09
N ASP A 52 9.07 0.46 -7.25
CA ASP A 52 9.42 -0.65 -8.15
C ASP A 52 8.66 -1.93 -7.80
N LEU A 53 8.64 -2.28 -6.51
CA LEU A 53 7.97 -3.49 -6.02
C LEU A 53 6.44 -3.40 -6.20
N ALA A 54 5.83 -2.26 -5.85
CA ALA A 54 4.41 -2.06 -6.04
C ALA A 54 4.02 -2.17 -7.52
N LEU A 55 4.81 -1.55 -8.41
CA LEU A 55 4.56 -1.60 -9.85
C LEU A 55 4.75 -3.01 -10.42
N GLN A 56 5.78 -3.72 -9.99
CA GLN A 56 6.02 -5.11 -10.39
C GLN A 56 4.85 -5.99 -9.99
N GLN A 57 4.43 -5.96 -8.71
CA GLN A 57 3.30 -6.75 -8.22
C GLN A 57 2.02 -6.47 -9.01
N CYS A 58 1.73 -5.19 -9.29
CA CYS A 58 0.57 -4.80 -10.09
C CYS A 58 0.62 -5.45 -11.49
N ARG A 59 1.78 -5.38 -12.16
CA ARG A 59 1.99 -5.90 -13.52
C ARG A 59 2.09 -7.42 -13.61
N THR A 60 2.24 -8.13 -12.50
CA THR A 60 2.41 -9.59 -12.50
C THR A 60 1.20 -10.34 -11.93
N ARG A 61 0.03 -9.71 -11.84
CA ARG A 61 -1.24 -10.36 -11.42
C ARG A 61 -1.75 -11.36 -12.46
N PRO A 62 -1.59 -12.68 -12.26
CA PRO A 62 -1.90 -13.67 -13.30
C PRO A 62 -3.40 -13.85 -13.53
N ASP A 63 -4.22 -13.48 -12.55
CA ASP A 63 -5.68 -13.59 -12.50
C ASP A 63 -6.41 -12.50 -13.30
N LEU A 64 -5.70 -11.48 -13.79
CA LEU A 64 -6.30 -10.34 -14.47
C LEU A 64 -6.04 -10.35 -15.99
N PRO A 65 -6.83 -9.63 -16.79
CA PRO A 65 -6.53 -9.40 -18.20
C PRO A 65 -5.20 -8.64 -18.38
N GLN A 66 -4.49 -8.89 -19.49
CA GLN A 66 -3.28 -8.14 -19.83
C GLN A 66 -3.57 -6.63 -19.96
N SER A 67 -4.71 -6.28 -20.56
CA SER A 67 -5.15 -4.88 -20.69
C SER A 67 -5.24 -4.17 -19.34
N THR A 68 -5.72 -4.82 -18.29
CA THR A 68 -5.77 -4.27 -16.92
C THR A 68 -4.37 -4.10 -16.34
N ARG A 69 -3.48 -5.10 -16.54
CA ARG A 69 -2.08 -5.04 -16.09
C ARG A 69 -1.27 -3.94 -16.77
N ASP A 70 -1.52 -3.68 -18.05
CA ASP A 70 -0.82 -2.64 -18.81
C ASP A 70 -1.12 -1.23 -18.30
N LEU A 71 -2.24 -1.04 -17.60
CA LEU A 71 -2.63 0.23 -16.97
C LEU A 71 -1.88 0.51 -15.65
N CYS A 72 -1.13 -0.48 -15.13
CA CYS A 72 -0.42 -0.37 -13.87
C CYS A 72 0.57 0.79 -13.87
N ARG A 73 0.35 1.69 -12.91
CA ARG A 73 1.22 2.82 -12.61
C ARG A 73 1.27 3.05 -11.10
N VAL A 74 2.41 3.52 -10.59
CA VAL A 74 2.52 3.97 -9.21
C VAL A 74 1.62 5.20 -9.05
N VAL A 75 0.61 5.12 -8.19
CA VAL A 75 -0.32 6.22 -7.93
C VAL A 75 0.07 7.02 -6.69
N GLN A 76 0.82 6.42 -5.77
CA GLN A 76 1.35 7.11 -4.61
C GLN A 76 2.59 6.41 -4.04
N VAL A 77 3.59 7.21 -3.66
CA VAL A 77 4.69 6.84 -2.76
C VAL A 77 4.48 7.62 -1.47
N PHE A 78 4.78 7.02 -0.33
CA PHE A 78 4.55 7.61 0.98
C PHE A 78 5.64 7.21 1.97
N SER A 79 5.81 8.05 3.00
CA SER A 79 6.59 7.72 4.18
C SER A 79 5.84 8.20 5.42
N GLY A 80 5.74 7.35 6.44
CA GLY A 80 4.96 7.64 7.64
C GLY A 80 3.48 7.58 7.46
N SER A 81 3.04 6.61 6.70
CA SER A 81 1.64 6.46 6.40
C SER A 81 1.30 4.99 6.26
N CYS A 82 0.02 4.74 6.37
CA CYS A 82 -0.58 3.44 6.20
C CYS A 82 -1.36 3.42 4.91
N ILE A 83 -1.26 2.30 4.19
CA ILE A 83 -2.06 1.98 3.02
C ILE A 83 -3.17 1.03 3.44
N ALA A 84 -4.36 1.23 2.88
CA ALA A 84 -5.40 0.22 2.88
C ALA A 84 -6.00 0.07 1.48
N VAL A 85 -6.45 -1.15 1.18
CA VAL A 85 -7.22 -1.47 -0.02
C VAL A 85 -8.43 -2.29 0.41
N ALA A 86 -9.60 -1.90 -0.07
CA ALA A 86 -10.86 -2.59 0.11
C ALA A 86 -11.45 -2.95 -1.26
N MET A 87 -12.09 -4.10 -1.33
CA MET A 87 -12.79 -4.56 -2.53
C MET A 87 -14.03 -5.34 -2.16
N ASP A 88 -14.98 -5.36 -3.08
CA ASP A 88 -16.01 -6.38 -3.10
C ASP A 88 -15.37 -7.70 -3.60
N PRO A 89 -15.45 -8.81 -2.83
CA PRO A 89 -14.74 -10.04 -3.15
C PRO A 89 -15.39 -10.87 -4.26
N ASP A 90 -16.61 -10.56 -4.69
CA ASP A 90 -17.27 -11.32 -5.75
C ASP A 90 -16.81 -10.82 -7.13
N ASP A 91 -16.54 -11.76 -8.04
CA ASP A 91 -16.23 -11.47 -9.44
C ASP A 91 -17.38 -10.68 -10.10
N GLY A 92 -17.04 -9.82 -11.07
CA GLY A 92 -18.06 -9.06 -11.78
C GLY A 92 -18.56 -7.82 -11.03
N THR A 93 -17.95 -7.46 -9.90
CA THR A 93 -18.40 -6.32 -9.09
C THR A 93 -17.47 -5.11 -9.22
N PRO A 94 -18.00 -3.88 -9.21
CA PRO A 94 -17.19 -2.67 -9.35
C PRO A 94 -16.55 -2.19 -8.03
N GLY A 95 -16.87 -2.84 -6.90
CA GLY A 95 -16.51 -2.38 -5.57
C GLY A 95 -15.01 -2.36 -5.32
N PHE A 96 -14.44 -1.16 -5.30
CA PHE A 96 -13.01 -0.96 -5.06
C PHE A 96 -12.73 0.39 -4.39
N GLY A 97 -11.82 0.38 -3.41
CA GLY A 97 -11.32 1.59 -2.80
C GLY A 97 -9.94 1.39 -2.20
N TRP A 98 -9.17 2.46 -2.11
CA TRP A 98 -7.85 2.46 -1.50
C TRP A 98 -7.59 3.81 -0.86
N ALA A 99 -6.66 3.85 0.07
CA ALA A 99 -6.22 5.11 0.66
C ALA A 99 -4.85 4.97 1.31
N VAL A 100 -4.08 6.05 1.25
CA VAL A 100 -2.92 6.27 2.11
C VAL A 100 -3.28 7.35 3.13
N ALA A 101 -3.05 7.09 4.41
CA ALA A 101 -3.29 8.05 5.48
C ALA A 101 -2.24 7.94 6.59
N ALA A 102 -2.06 9.00 7.39
CA ALA A 102 -1.10 9.00 8.50
C ALA A 102 -1.41 7.92 9.56
N ILE A 103 -2.70 7.59 9.74
CA ILE A 103 -3.17 6.60 10.71
C ILE A 103 -3.86 5.46 9.97
N LYS A 104 -3.60 4.22 10.42
CA LYS A 104 -4.15 3.00 9.82
C LYS A 104 -5.68 3.00 9.74
N ALA A 105 -6.35 3.41 10.83
CA ALA A 105 -7.80 3.46 10.89
C ALA A 105 -8.40 4.41 9.83
N ASP A 106 -7.75 5.54 9.55
CA ASP A 106 -8.21 6.49 8.54
C ASP A 106 -8.03 5.95 7.13
N ALA A 107 -6.92 5.24 6.87
CA ALA A 107 -6.69 4.56 5.60
C ALA A 107 -7.76 3.49 5.37
N GLU A 108 -8.02 2.65 6.36
CA GLU A 108 -9.05 1.59 6.31
C GLU A 108 -10.45 2.16 6.08
N ALA A 109 -10.84 3.18 6.86
CA ALA A 109 -12.14 3.82 6.72
C ALA A 109 -12.34 4.45 5.34
N THR A 110 -11.30 5.09 4.80
CA THR A 110 -11.35 5.73 3.49
C THR A 110 -11.39 4.69 2.36
N ALA A 111 -10.58 3.64 2.44
CA ALA A 111 -10.62 2.55 1.46
C ALA A 111 -11.99 1.86 1.44
N MET A 112 -12.55 1.55 2.62
CA MET A 112 -13.89 0.95 2.74
C MET A 112 -14.98 1.87 2.19
N ARG A 113 -14.89 3.18 2.41
CA ARG A 113 -15.82 4.16 1.83
C ARG A 113 -15.74 4.13 0.31
N GLY A 114 -14.54 4.21 -0.26
CA GLY A 114 -14.34 4.15 -1.71
C GLY A 114 -14.91 2.87 -2.33
N CYS A 115 -14.72 1.72 -1.67
CA CYS A 115 -15.35 0.47 -2.12
C CYS A 115 -16.87 0.57 -2.11
N ARG A 116 -17.49 1.05 -1.02
CA ARG A 116 -18.95 1.17 -0.92
C ARG A 116 -19.53 2.14 -1.95
N ASP A 117 -18.84 3.25 -2.20
CA ASP A 117 -19.25 4.27 -3.16
C ASP A 117 -19.23 3.72 -4.59
N THR A 118 -18.30 2.83 -4.92
CA THR A 118 -18.16 2.22 -6.25
C THR A 118 -18.97 0.93 -6.45
N SER A 119 -19.26 0.18 -5.38
CA SER A 119 -20.03 -1.08 -5.42
C SER A 119 -21.46 -0.92 -5.91
N GLY A 120 -22.07 0.25 -5.74
CA GLY A 120 -23.52 0.44 -5.92
C GLY A 120 -24.34 -0.09 -4.73
N ALA A 121 -25.59 0.38 -4.62
CA ALA A 121 -26.40 0.28 -3.40
C ALA A 121 -26.62 -1.15 -2.88
N THR A 122 -26.71 -2.14 -3.76
CA THR A 122 -26.98 -3.55 -3.39
C THR A 122 -25.74 -4.31 -2.94
N ARG A 123 -24.54 -3.77 -3.22
CA ARG A 123 -23.26 -4.46 -3.01
C ARG A 123 -22.37 -3.84 -1.92
N GLN A 124 -22.72 -2.65 -1.42
CA GLN A 124 -21.89 -1.92 -0.43
C GLN A 124 -21.56 -2.74 0.84
N ALA A 125 -22.49 -3.59 1.28
CA ALA A 125 -22.32 -4.42 2.47
C ALA A 125 -21.28 -5.54 2.30
N PHE A 126 -20.89 -5.87 1.07
CA PHE A 126 -19.95 -6.95 0.75
C PHE A 126 -18.49 -6.49 0.69
N CYS A 127 -18.24 -5.17 0.67
CA CYS A 127 -16.89 -4.61 0.75
C CYS A 127 -16.11 -5.15 1.95
N LYS A 128 -14.87 -5.55 1.70
CA LYS A 128 -13.94 -6.05 2.72
C LYS A 128 -12.55 -5.43 2.52
N LEU A 129 -11.83 -5.24 3.62
CA LEU A 129 -10.41 -4.92 3.56
C LEU A 129 -9.64 -6.14 3.07
N GLY A 130 -8.83 -5.95 2.02
CA GLY A 130 -7.88 -6.94 1.52
C GLY A 130 -6.44 -6.64 1.92
N VAL A 131 -6.10 -5.35 2.04
CA VAL A 131 -4.77 -4.88 2.45
C VAL A 131 -4.94 -3.83 3.53
N SER A 132 -4.11 -3.90 4.57
CA SER A 132 -3.98 -2.84 5.57
C SER A 132 -2.61 -2.91 6.25
N ALA A 133 -1.72 -1.97 5.94
CA ALA A 133 -0.33 -1.99 6.38
C ALA A 133 0.26 -0.58 6.51
N CYS A 134 1.27 -0.43 7.36
CA CYS A 134 2.01 0.83 7.53
C CYS A 134 3.47 0.62 7.15
N ASP A 135 4.11 1.66 6.62
CA ASP A 135 5.54 1.63 6.30
C ASP A 135 6.42 1.69 7.55
N ARG A 136 5.88 2.21 8.65
CA ARG A 136 6.50 2.21 9.98
C ARG A 136 5.72 1.29 10.93
N ARG A 137 6.44 0.71 11.90
CA ARG A 137 5.84 -0.07 12.99
C ARG A 137 5.22 0.82 14.06
#